data_AF-A0AB74A890-F1
#
_entry.id   AF-A0AB74A890-F1
#
_cell.length_a   1.000
_cell.length_b   1.000
_cell.length_c   1.000
_cell.angle_alpha   90.00
_cell.angle_beta   90.00
_cell.angle_gamma   90.00
#
_symmetry.space_group_name_H-M   'P 1'
#
loop_
_entity.id
_entity.type
_entity.pdbx_description
1 polymer ?
#
loop_
_entity_poly.entity_id
_entity_poly.type
_entity_poly.pdbx_seq_one_letter_code
_entity_poly.pdbx_strand_id
1 'polypeptide(L)'
;MAQGHGQTVDRKDLKPGDLLFFNIKSRNINHVAIYLGDNKFVHAPRRGKAVTVDTLNKPYWNSHYKIAKRVLPKQPGQMRVVQR
;
A
#
# COMPACT_ATOMS: atom_id res chain seq x y z
N MET A 1 9.77 5.94 -12.59
CA MET A 1 8.39 5.42 -12.71
C MET A 1 7.71 5.38 -11.34
N ALA A 2 7.09 6.50 -10.96
CA ALA A 2 6.00 6.58 -9.98
C ALA A 2 5.02 7.69 -10.44
N GLN A 3 4.87 7.83 -11.77
CA GLN A 3 3.78 8.56 -12.40
C GLN A 3 2.55 7.63 -12.33
N GLY A 4 1.94 7.57 -11.16
CA GLY A 4 0.77 6.76 -10.88
C GLY A 4 -0.23 7.58 -10.10
N HIS A 5 -1.51 7.40 -10.43
CA HIS A 5 -2.65 8.02 -9.76
C HIS A 5 -2.54 7.90 -8.23
N GLY A 6 -2.90 8.96 -7.51
CA GLY A 6 -2.87 9.01 -6.04
C GLY A 6 -1.86 10.01 -5.46
N GLN A 7 -2.19 10.55 -4.29
CA GLN A 7 -1.37 11.53 -3.57
C GLN A 7 -0.22 10.81 -2.85
N THR A 8 1.01 11.30 -2.95
CA THR A 8 2.12 10.82 -2.12
C THR A 8 1.83 11.10 -0.65
N VAL A 9 2.03 10.11 0.20
CA VAL A 9 1.81 10.20 1.65
C VAL A 9 3.13 10.00 2.37
N ASP A 10 3.46 10.91 3.28
CA ASP A 10 4.58 10.74 4.19
C ASP A 10 4.31 9.61 5.16
N ARG A 11 5.36 8.89 5.57
CA ARG A 11 5.21 7.71 6.45
C ARG A 11 4.48 8.02 7.77
N LYS A 12 4.67 9.22 8.31
CA LYS A 12 4.00 9.70 9.53
C LYS A 12 2.50 9.95 9.35
N ASP A 13 2.06 10.17 8.11
CA ASP A 13 0.67 10.53 7.75
C ASP A 13 -0.12 9.36 7.15
N LEU A 14 0.44 8.15 7.26
CA LEU A 14 -0.18 6.92 6.81
C LEU A 14 -1.51 6.67 7.52
N LYS A 15 -2.53 6.35 6.73
CA LYS A 15 -3.86 5.97 7.20
C LYS A 15 -4.25 4.61 6.62
N PRO A 16 -5.07 3.82 7.34
CA PRO A 16 -5.60 2.57 6.81
C PRO A 16 -6.18 2.77 5.39
N GLY A 17 -5.82 1.89 4.47
CA GLY A 17 -6.17 1.98 3.05
C GLY A 17 -5.12 2.62 2.14
N ASP A 18 -4.09 3.29 2.68
CA ASP A 18 -2.96 3.76 1.88
C ASP A 18 -2.18 2.59 1.27
N LEU A 19 -1.73 2.76 0.03
CA LEU A 19 -0.91 1.77 -0.67
C LEU A 19 0.56 1.99 -0.34
N LEU A 20 1.21 0.94 0.14
CA LEU A 20 2.63 0.92 0.43
C LEU A 20 3.37 0.27 -0.74
N PHE A 21 4.39 0.95 -1.26
CA PHE A 21 5.20 0.45 -2.38
C PHE A 21 6.60 0.08 -1.91
N PHE A 22 7.03 -1.10 -2.34
CA PHE A 22 8.32 -1.68 -1.99
C PHE A 22 9.12 -1.99 -3.24
N ASN A 23 10.43 -1.97 -3.08
CA ASN A 23 11.35 -2.57 -4.05
C ASN A 23 12.10 -3.70 -3.35
N ILE A 24 11.73 -4.95 -3.64
CA ILE A 24 12.25 -6.14 -2.96
C ILE A 24 13.32 -6.88 -3.79
N LYS A 25 13.18 -6.88 -5.12
CA LYS A 25 13.98 -7.75 -6.01
C LYS A 25 14.56 -7.03 -7.21
N SER A 26 14.42 -5.71 -7.32
CA SER A 26 14.86 -4.98 -8.51
C SER A 26 15.41 -3.61 -8.14
N ARG A 27 15.59 -2.72 -9.12
CA ARG A 27 15.82 -1.27 -8.86
C ARG A 27 14.52 -0.47 -8.84
N ASN A 28 13.43 -1.06 -9.36
CA ASN A 28 12.12 -0.44 -9.47
C ASN A 28 11.16 -0.99 -8.41
N ILE A 29 10.07 -0.26 -8.16
CA ILE A 29 8.96 -0.74 -7.35
C ILE A 29 8.40 -2.01 -7.98
N ASN A 30 8.29 -3.08 -7.18
CA ASN A 30 7.85 -4.39 -7.68
C ASN A 30 6.93 -5.15 -6.72
N HIS A 31 6.56 -4.53 -5.60
CA HIS A 31 5.64 -5.10 -4.63
C HIS A 31 4.77 -4.00 -4.01
N VAL A 32 3.51 -4.33 -3.71
CA VAL A 32 2.53 -3.42 -3.12
C VAL A 32 1.80 -4.09 -1.96
N ALA A 33 1.41 -3.29 -0.96
CA ALA A 33 0.60 -3.71 0.16
C ALA A 33 -0.44 -2.65 0.51
N ILE A 34 -1.48 -3.03 1.26
CA ILE A 34 -2.48 -2.11 1.79
C ILE A 34 -2.20 -1.89 3.28
N TYR A 35 -2.02 -0.65 3.69
CA TYR A 35 -1.78 -0.30 5.09
C TYR A 35 -3.03 -0.52 5.94
N LEU A 36 -2.83 -1.08 7.13
CA LEU A 36 -3.91 -1.40 8.07
C LEU A 36 -3.93 -0.49 9.31
N GLY A 37 -2.91 0.35 9.51
CA GLY A 37 -2.66 1.04 10.78
C GLY A 37 -1.58 0.32 11.61
N ASP A 38 -1.08 0.99 12.65
CA ASP A 38 -0.11 0.43 13.60
C ASP A 38 1.12 -0.24 12.97
N ASN A 39 1.66 0.36 11.91
CA ASN A 39 2.76 -0.20 11.12
C ASN A 39 2.44 -1.57 10.49
N LYS A 40 1.19 -2.02 10.44
CA LYS A 40 0.76 -3.28 9.83
C LYS A 40 0.22 -3.07 8.42
N PHE A 41 0.36 -4.09 7.58
CA PHE A 41 -0.16 -4.09 6.22
C PHE A 41 -0.54 -5.50 5.77
N VAL A 42 -1.46 -5.60 4.82
CA VAL A 42 -1.84 -6.85 4.15
C VAL A 42 -1.27 -6.90 2.74
N HIS A 43 -0.78 -8.07 2.31
CA HIS A 43 -0.21 -8.27 0.98
C HIS A 43 -0.24 -9.74 0.55
N ALA A 44 -0.08 -9.97 -0.76
CA ALA A 44 0.19 -11.28 -1.33
C ALA A 44 1.72 -11.43 -1.53
N PRO A 45 2.45 -12.13 -0.64
CA PRO A 45 3.92 -12.05 -0.57
C PRO A 45 4.65 -12.60 -1.80
N ARG A 46 4.13 -13.68 -2.39
CA ARG A 46 4.63 -14.30 -3.63
C ARG A 46 3.68 -15.38 -4.11
N ARG A 47 3.84 -15.82 -5.36
CA ARG A 47 3.15 -16.99 -5.93
C ARG A 47 3.24 -18.19 -4.99
N GLY A 48 2.10 -18.86 -4.77
CA GLY A 48 2.00 -20.06 -3.95
C GLY A 48 1.95 -19.82 -2.44
N LYS A 49 1.89 -18.57 -1.98
CA LYS A 49 1.64 -18.23 -0.57
C LYS A 49 0.29 -17.52 -0.41
N ALA A 50 -0.36 -17.76 0.72
CA ALA A 50 -1.58 -17.08 1.10
C ALA A 50 -1.33 -15.58 1.34
N VAL A 51 -2.41 -14.80 1.29
CA VAL A 51 -2.43 -13.41 1.73
C VAL A 51 -2.15 -13.36 3.23
N THR A 52 -1.23 -12.50 3.64
CA THR A 52 -0.77 -12.40 5.03
C THR A 52 -0.71 -10.96 5.50
N VAL A 53 -0.71 -10.79 6.82
CA VAL A 53 -0.43 -9.49 7.47
C VAL A 53 1.02 -9.47 7.94
N ASP A 54 1.71 -8.39 7.63
CA ASP A 54 3.09 -8.13 8.04
C ASP A 54 3.23 -6.72 8.64
N THR A 55 4.44 -6.34 9.06
CA THR A 55 4.69 -5.04 9.69
C THR A 55 5.95 -4.34 9.20
N LEU A 56 5.87 -3.02 9.04
CA LEU A 56 6.97 -2.11 8.72
C LEU A 56 8.03 -2.01 9.84
N ASN A 57 7.74 -2.53 11.04
CA ASN A 57 8.71 -2.61 12.13
C ASN A 57 9.76 -3.72 11.90
N LYS A 58 9.49 -4.69 11.02
CA LYS A 58 10.47 -5.70 10.64
C LYS A 58 11.55 -5.06 9.76
N PRO A 59 12.85 -5.25 10.05
CA PRO A 59 13.94 -4.64 9.28
C PRO A 59 13.85 -4.91 7.78
N TYR A 60 13.46 -6.14 7.41
CA TYR A 60 13.23 -6.52 6.02
C TYR A 60 12.21 -5.61 5.33
N TRP A 61 11.02 -5.41 5.90
CA TRP A 61 10.01 -4.55 5.27
C TRP A 61 10.39 -3.07 5.32
N ASN A 62 11.05 -2.66 6.39
CA ASN A 62 11.49 -1.29 6.58
C ASN A 62 12.50 -0.85 5.50
N SER A 63 13.51 -1.67 5.20
CA SER A 63 14.55 -1.34 4.23
C SER A 63 14.06 -1.33 2.78
N HIS A 64 13.04 -2.13 2.46
CA HIS A 64 12.48 -2.22 1.11
C HIS A 64 11.34 -1.22 0.86
N TYR A 65 10.79 -0.55 1.90
CA TYR A 65 9.78 0.51 1.74
C TYR A 65 10.35 1.70 0.95
N LYS A 66 9.56 2.23 0.00
CA LYS A 66 9.98 3.36 -0.84
C LYS A 66 9.06 4.56 -0.75
N ILE A 67 7.76 4.34 -0.91
CA ILE A 67 6.77 5.42 -0.95
C ILE A 67 5.40 4.87 -0.58
N ALA A 68 4.51 5.75 -0.12
CA ALA A 68 3.11 5.46 0.02
C ALA A 68 2.26 6.38 -0.86
N LYS A 69 1.12 5.86 -1.32
CA LYS A 69 0.13 6.62 -2.09
C LYS A 69 -1.26 6.45 -1.48
N ARG A 70 -2.00 7.54 -1.40
CA ARG A 70 -3.43 7.55 -1.11
C ARG A 70 -4.21 7.66 -2.42
N VAL A 71 -5.03 6.65 -2.70
CA VAL A 71 -5.83 6.55 -3.94
C VAL A 71 -7.33 6.71 -3.70
N LEU A 72 -7.76 6.76 -2.44
CA LEU A 72 -9.18 6.94 -2.10
C LEU A 72 -9.67 8.31 -2.56
N PRO A 73 -10.88 8.40 -3.16
CA PRO A 73 -11.50 9.67 -3.51
C PRO A 73 -11.64 10.54 -2.25
N LYS A 74 -11.52 11.87 -2.41
CA LYS A 74 -11.52 12.83 -1.30
C LYS A 74 -12.79 12.79 -0.43
N GLN A 75 -13.86 12.13 -0.86
CA GLN A 75 -15.05 11.79 -0.07
C GLN A 75 -15.74 10.52 -0.65
N PRO A 76 -16.41 9.68 0.17
CA PRO A 76 -17.35 8.67 -0.30
C PRO A 76 -18.65 9.33 -0.79
N GLY A 77 -18.56 10.19 -1.80
CA GLY A 77 -19.69 10.77 -2.49
C GLY A 77 -19.66 10.27 -3.92
N GLN A 78 -20.70 9.53 -4.33
CA GLN A 78 -20.92 8.97 -5.68
C GLN A 78 -20.27 7.61 -5.98
N MET A 79 -20.43 6.62 -5.09
CA MET A 79 -20.75 5.30 -5.62
C MET A 79 -22.22 5.36 -6.05
N ARG A 80 -22.49 5.68 -7.33
CA ARG A 80 -23.82 5.44 -7.92
C ARG A 80 -24.00 3.93 -7.93
N VAL A 81 -24.61 3.39 -6.87
CA VAL A 81 -25.22 2.06 -6.94
C VAL A 81 -26.32 2.19 -7.98
N VAL A 82 -26.04 1.72 -9.19
CA VAL A 82 -27.07 1.59 -10.22
C VAL A 82 -27.93 0.42 -9.76
N GLN A 83 -28.98 0.72 -9.00
CA GLN A 83 -30.05 -0.24 -8.73
C GLN A 83 -30.69 -0.57 -10.08
N ARG A 84 -30.67 -1.85 -10.44
CA ARG A 84 -31.59 -2.45 -11.41
C ARG A 84 -32.78 -2.99 -10.65
#